data_AF-A0A937VFE0-F1
#
_entry.id   AF-A0A937VFE0-F1
#
_cell.length_a   1.000
_cell.length_b   1.000
_cell.length_c   1.000
_cell.angle_alpha   90.00
_cell.angle_beta   90.00
_cell.angle_gamma   90.00
#
_symmetry.space_group_name_H-M   'P 1'
#
loop_
_entity.id
_entity.type
_entity.pdbx_description
1 polymer ?
#
loop_
_entity_poly.entity_id
_entity_poly.type
_entity_poly.pdbx_seq_one_letter_code
_entity_poly.pdbx_strand_id
1 'polypeptide(L)'
;MKKMSLLLTLVMLVSLFGVASPAPVAADPIPGTIIQLPVIQVGGGWETWIQVQNVGAAPGKFVLLLFRGKYTEFCGPQCEAPRKIEMSGLVPVGAAWTYKLAAANTVDCSYVAFEPKSAILLSLSEAQWKAVEAMTCSSAITYLYNMWMGRTVSPAGPPGGQSAAVSVNRIQTGVTGLTPRAVAYTGIYGDMEGMRDRTGAYMYYAPQLFDTFTPAGWSSRIWIQNSGNECTSLEIWFHKQQDCLKARIQEVLALCPGETVAIDPE
;
A
#
# COMPACT_ATOMS: atom_id res chain seq x y z
N MET A 1 -23.24 67.82 -31.68
CA MET A 1 -24.11 67.23 -30.65
C MET A 1 -24.61 65.87 -31.15
N LYS A 2 -24.07 64.78 -30.59
CA LYS A 2 -24.80 63.72 -29.85
C LYS A 2 -25.63 62.72 -30.69
N LYS A 3 -25.18 61.45 -30.63
CA LYS A 3 -25.92 60.16 -30.52
C LYS A 3 -26.57 59.63 -31.82
N MET A 4 -26.65 58.33 -32.14
CA MET A 4 -26.45 57.03 -31.44
C MET A 4 -26.36 55.95 -32.56
N SER A 5 -25.29 55.17 -32.68
CA SER A 5 -25.10 53.79 -32.15
C SER A 5 -26.15 52.74 -32.58
N LEU A 6 -25.75 51.81 -33.45
CA LEU A 6 -26.14 50.40 -33.35
C LEU A 6 -25.10 49.54 -34.10
N LEU A 7 -23.96 49.25 -33.46
CA LEU A 7 -23.01 48.24 -33.92
C LEU A 7 -23.35 46.94 -33.19
N LEU A 8 -23.73 45.91 -33.96
CA LEU A 8 -24.10 44.59 -33.50
C LEU A 8 -22.82 43.80 -33.18
N THR A 9 -22.37 43.82 -31.93
CA THR A 9 -21.21 43.03 -31.50
C THR A 9 -21.66 41.60 -31.18
N LEU A 10 -21.32 40.67 -32.06
CA LEU A 10 -21.48 39.23 -31.87
C LEU A 10 -20.52 38.78 -30.75
N VAL A 11 -21.03 38.52 -29.56
CA VAL A 11 -20.29 37.90 -28.46
C VAL A 11 -20.11 36.43 -28.80
N MET A 12 -18.91 36.04 -29.23
CA MET A 12 -18.51 34.63 -29.25
C MET A 12 -18.40 34.13 -27.81
N LEU A 13 -19.42 33.39 -27.37
CA LEU A 13 -19.34 32.56 -26.18
C LEU A 13 -18.43 31.37 -26.51
N VAL A 14 -17.14 31.47 -26.18
CA VAL A 14 -16.27 30.29 -26.13
C VAL A 14 -16.75 29.48 -24.94
N SER A 15 -17.47 28.39 -25.23
CA SER A 15 -17.84 27.37 -24.26
C SER A 15 -16.57 26.81 -23.61
N LEU A 16 -16.32 27.20 -22.36
CA LEU A 16 -15.46 26.46 -21.44
C LEU A 16 -16.13 25.09 -21.19
N PHE A 17 -15.96 24.16 -22.11
CA PHE A 17 -15.97 22.75 -21.74
C PHE A 17 -14.59 22.46 -21.17
N GLY A 18 -14.41 22.81 -19.89
CA GLY A 18 -13.35 22.23 -19.09
C GLY A 18 -13.59 20.73 -19.08
N VAL A 19 -12.77 19.99 -19.83
CA VAL A 19 -12.63 18.56 -19.63
C VAL A 19 -12.13 18.45 -18.19
N ALA A 20 -13.02 18.07 -17.28
CA ALA A 20 -12.62 17.70 -15.93
C ALA A 20 -11.78 16.42 -16.10
N SER A 21 -10.46 16.59 -16.29
CA SER A 21 -9.54 15.51 -16.03
C SER A 21 -9.84 15.06 -14.60
N PRO A 22 -10.09 13.76 -14.35
CA PRO A 22 -10.14 13.29 -12.98
C PRO A 22 -8.82 13.73 -12.34
N ALA A 23 -8.92 14.61 -11.34
CA ALA A 23 -7.76 14.90 -10.53
C ALA A 23 -7.29 13.54 -9.99
N PRO A 24 -5.98 13.21 -10.09
CA PRO A 24 -5.48 12.06 -9.36
C PRO A 24 -5.93 12.23 -7.90
N VAL A 25 -6.43 11.16 -7.28
CA VAL A 25 -6.72 11.14 -5.85
C VAL A 25 -5.52 11.77 -5.17
N ALA A 26 -5.73 12.85 -4.42
CA ALA A 26 -4.66 13.49 -3.68
C ALA A 26 -4.06 12.42 -2.77
N ALA A 27 -2.84 11.99 -3.07
CA ALA A 27 -2.14 10.93 -2.34
C ALA A 27 -1.56 11.45 -1.02
N ASP A 28 -2.28 12.36 -0.36
CA ASP A 28 -1.92 12.82 0.98
C ASP A 28 -2.22 11.66 1.93
N PRO A 29 -1.21 11.08 2.58
CA PRO A 29 -1.42 9.95 3.46
C PRO A 29 -2.32 10.34 4.62
N ILE A 30 -3.45 9.65 4.73
CA ILE A 30 -4.42 9.81 5.81
C ILE A 30 -4.07 8.81 6.90
N PRO A 31 -3.85 9.25 8.15
CA PRO A 31 -3.71 8.33 9.27
C PRO A 31 -4.97 7.50 9.52
N GLY A 32 -4.82 6.28 10.03
CA GLY A 32 -5.98 5.43 10.31
C GLY A 32 -5.66 4.17 11.09
N THR A 33 -6.60 3.23 11.12
CA THR A 33 -6.52 2.00 11.95
C THR A 33 -6.14 0.74 11.17
N ILE A 34 -6.22 0.78 9.83
CA ILE A 34 -5.82 -0.31 8.91
C ILE A 34 -4.93 0.29 7.83
N ILE A 35 -3.63 0.03 7.87
CA ILE A 35 -2.65 0.69 6.98
C ILE A 35 -1.83 -0.32 6.21
N GLN A 36 -1.82 -0.16 4.90
CA GLN A 36 -1.35 -1.12 3.92
C GLN A 36 0.08 -0.73 3.57
N LEU A 37 0.98 -1.71 3.59
CA LEU A 37 2.41 -1.54 3.34
C LEU A 37 2.78 -2.45 2.15
N PRO A 38 2.60 -1.98 0.89
CA PRO A 38 2.65 -2.82 -0.29
C PRO A 38 3.98 -3.53 -0.50
N VAL A 39 5.08 -2.89 -0.10
CA VAL A 39 6.42 -3.46 -0.20
C VAL A 39 7.24 -3.09 1.02
N ILE A 40 7.63 -4.06 1.83
CA ILE A 40 8.52 -3.87 2.99
C ILE A 40 9.88 -4.53 2.79
N GLN A 41 10.03 -5.38 1.77
CA GLN A 41 11.34 -5.89 1.37
C GLN A 41 11.50 -5.85 -0.15
N VAL A 42 12.59 -5.25 -0.62
CA VAL A 42 12.89 -5.05 -2.04
C VAL A 42 14.03 -5.96 -2.55
N GLY A 43 14.63 -6.76 -1.67
CA GLY A 43 15.70 -7.71 -2.01
C GLY A 43 16.95 -7.51 -1.15
N GLY A 44 18.04 -8.18 -1.49
CA GLY A 44 19.32 -8.05 -0.80
C GLY A 44 19.90 -6.63 -0.89
N GLY A 45 20.72 -6.26 0.09
CA GLY A 45 21.42 -4.97 0.09
C GLY A 45 20.59 -3.77 0.57
N TRP A 46 19.46 -4.01 1.25
CA TRP A 46 18.66 -2.96 1.89
C TRP A 46 18.35 -3.31 3.34
N GLU A 47 18.62 -2.39 4.26
CA GLU A 47 18.06 -2.41 5.62
C GLU A 47 16.74 -1.65 5.58
N THR A 48 15.65 -2.28 6.02
CA THR A 48 14.31 -1.67 6.07
C THR A 48 13.82 -1.59 7.50
N TRP A 49 13.17 -0.49 7.87
CA TRP A 49 12.43 -0.36 9.11
C TRP A 49 11.10 0.36 8.88
N ILE A 50 10.12 -0.01 9.69
CA ILE A 50 8.77 0.54 9.68
C ILE A 50 8.64 1.41 10.93
N GLN A 51 8.22 2.66 10.76
CA GLN A 51 7.91 3.56 11.87
C GLN A 51 6.41 3.77 11.93
N VAL A 52 5.83 3.48 13.09
CA VAL A 52 4.41 3.62 13.36
C VAL A 52 4.26 4.71 14.42
N GLN A 53 3.76 5.87 14.03
CA GLN A 53 3.48 6.97 14.94
C GLN A 53 2.02 6.91 15.38
N ASN A 54 1.79 7.02 16.68
CA ASN A 54 0.44 7.21 17.21
C ASN A 54 0.04 8.68 17.06
N VAL A 55 -0.91 8.96 16.18
CA VAL A 55 -1.47 10.29 15.94
C VAL A 55 -2.92 10.41 16.43
N GLY A 56 -3.39 9.41 17.19
CA GLY A 56 -4.67 9.44 17.86
C GLY A 56 -4.68 10.29 19.13
N ALA A 57 -5.80 10.25 19.87
CA ALA A 57 -6.02 11.06 21.06
C ALA A 57 -5.67 10.35 22.38
N ALA A 58 -5.37 9.04 22.33
CA ALA A 58 -4.99 8.24 23.49
C ALA A 58 -3.80 7.32 23.16
N PRO A 59 -3.15 6.70 24.15
CA PRO A 59 -2.16 5.65 23.90
C PRO A 59 -2.74 4.53 23.02
N GLY A 60 -1.96 4.10 22.03
CA GLY A 60 -2.37 3.14 21.00
C GLY A 60 -1.57 1.85 21.10
N LYS A 61 -2.12 0.77 20.53
CA LYS A 61 -1.45 -0.52 20.41
C LYS A 61 -1.60 -1.03 18.98
N PHE A 62 -0.48 -1.39 18.36
CA PHE A 62 -0.41 -1.68 16.94
C PHE A 62 0.19 -3.06 16.68
N VAL A 63 -0.33 -3.73 15.67
CA VAL A 63 0.18 -5.02 15.20
C VAL A 63 0.51 -4.94 13.73
N LEU A 64 1.69 -5.40 13.34
CA LEU A 64 2.01 -5.68 11.94
C LEU A 64 1.69 -7.13 11.62
N LEU A 65 0.87 -7.37 10.61
CA LEU A 65 0.68 -8.68 9.98
C LEU A 65 1.61 -8.76 8.79
N LEU A 66 2.52 -9.73 8.81
CA LEU A 66 3.57 -9.86 7.81
C LEU A 66 3.26 -11.03 6.86
N PHE A 67 3.30 -10.73 5.57
CA PHE A 67 2.96 -11.66 4.50
C PHE A 67 4.20 -12.06 3.71
N ARG A 68 4.29 -13.34 3.32
CA ARG A 68 5.38 -13.77 2.43
C ARG A 68 5.29 -13.02 1.13
N GLY A 69 4.06 -12.78 0.69
CA GLY A 69 3.68 -11.91 -0.40
C GLY A 69 4.49 -12.11 -1.68
N LYS A 70 5.10 -13.28 -1.90
CA LYS A 70 5.63 -13.61 -3.21
C LYS A 70 4.43 -13.93 -4.08
N TYR A 71 4.28 -13.25 -5.20
CA TYR A 71 3.31 -13.58 -6.22
C TYR A 71 3.32 -15.09 -6.50
N THR A 72 2.20 -15.76 -6.20
CA THR A 72 2.09 -17.22 -6.34
C THR A 72 1.41 -17.66 -7.63
N GLU A 73 0.77 -16.74 -8.37
CA GLU A 73 -0.06 -17.04 -9.56
C GLU A 73 -1.31 -17.88 -9.27
N PHE A 74 -1.62 -18.13 -8.00
CA PHE A 74 -2.78 -18.91 -7.60
C PHE A 74 -3.82 -18.04 -6.89
N CYS A 75 -5.08 -18.44 -6.98
CA CYS A 75 -6.14 -17.99 -6.09
C CYS A 75 -6.47 -19.11 -5.08
N GLY A 76 -7.42 -18.87 -4.16
CA GLY A 76 -7.78 -19.85 -3.12
C GLY A 76 -8.12 -21.26 -3.65
N PRO A 77 -7.88 -22.33 -2.86
CA PRO A 77 -7.40 -22.35 -1.47
C PRO A 77 -5.89 -22.15 -1.26
N GLN A 78 -5.09 -21.94 -2.32
CA GLN A 78 -3.63 -21.87 -2.26
C GLN A 78 -3.08 -20.51 -1.78
N CYS A 79 -3.94 -19.51 -1.55
CA CYS A 79 -3.51 -18.20 -1.06
C CYS A 79 -2.73 -18.31 0.25
N GLU A 80 -1.55 -17.69 0.31
CA GLU A 80 -0.75 -17.65 1.53
C GLU A 80 -1.31 -16.63 2.53
N ALA A 81 -1.79 -17.13 3.67
CA ALA A 81 -2.12 -16.31 4.83
C ALA A 81 -0.87 -15.60 5.39
N PRO A 82 -1.02 -14.52 6.19
CA PRO A 82 0.11 -13.93 6.89
C PRO A 82 0.81 -14.98 7.75
N ARG A 83 2.13 -14.87 7.90
CA ARG A 83 2.98 -15.88 8.55
C ARG A 83 3.55 -15.43 9.88
N LYS A 84 3.58 -14.12 10.12
CA LYS A 84 4.11 -13.54 11.36
C LYS A 84 3.30 -12.32 11.78
N ILE A 85 3.22 -12.12 13.09
CA ILE A 85 2.75 -10.88 13.69
C ILE A 85 3.85 -10.24 14.51
N GLU A 86 3.87 -8.90 14.55
CA GLU A 86 4.77 -8.12 15.41
C GLU A 86 3.94 -7.10 16.19
N MET A 87 4.16 -7.05 17.50
CA MET A 87 3.32 -6.30 18.43
C MET A 87 4.11 -5.12 19.02
N SER A 88 3.55 -3.91 18.96
CA SER A 88 4.23 -2.69 19.40
C SER A 88 4.35 -2.52 20.92
N GLY A 89 3.50 -3.19 21.69
CA GLY A 89 3.17 -2.75 23.06
C GLY A 89 2.39 -1.43 23.05
N LEU A 90 2.39 -0.73 24.18
CA LEU A 90 1.72 0.57 24.33
C LEU A 90 2.57 1.71 23.75
N VAL A 91 2.01 2.46 22.81
CA VAL A 91 2.64 3.62 22.17
C VAL A 91 1.91 4.89 22.61
N PRO A 92 2.56 5.79 23.39
CA PRO A 92 1.97 7.07 23.78
C PRO A 92 1.56 7.93 22.59
N VAL A 93 0.65 8.88 22.82
CA VAL A 93 0.26 9.88 21.80
C VAL A 93 1.48 10.67 21.35
N GLY A 94 1.65 10.84 20.04
CA GLY A 94 2.79 11.53 19.43
C GLY A 94 4.09 10.72 19.40
N ALA A 95 4.19 9.62 20.14
CA ALA A 95 5.32 8.72 20.10
C ALA A 95 5.27 7.78 18.89
N ALA A 96 6.42 7.17 18.58
CA ALA A 96 6.53 6.20 17.50
C ALA A 96 7.16 4.89 17.97
N TRP A 97 6.62 3.79 17.46
CA TRP A 97 7.23 2.47 17.52
C TRP A 97 8.01 2.22 16.23
N THR A 98 9.21 1.64 16.35
CA THR A 98 10.03 1.26 15.20
C THR A 98 10.20 -0.25 15.16
N TYR A 99 9.81 -0.84 14.04
CA TYR A 99 10.07 -2.23 13.73
C TYR A 99 11.17 -2.33 12.68
N LYS A 100 12.31 -2.94 13.02
CA LYS A 100 13.38 -3.19 12.06
C LYS A 100 13.19 -4.56 11.40
N LEU A 101 13.19 -4.59 10.07
CA LEU A 101 13.06 -5.82 9.34
C LEU A 101 14.42 -6.53 9.25
N ALA A 102 14.58 -7.62 10.00
CA ALA A 102 15.75 -8.47 9.90
C ALA A 102 15.59 -9.45 8.72
N ALA A 103 15.98 -9.00 7.52
CA ALA A 103 15.89 -9.78 6.28
C ALA A 103 16.48 -11.19 6.37
N ALA A 104 17.52 -11.38 7.19
CA ALA A 104 18.28 -12.63 7.27
C ALA A 104 17.75 -13.65 8.29
N ASN A 105 16.88 -13.27 9.25
CA ASN A 105 16.53 -14.14 10.39
C ASN A 105 15.09 -13.96 10.90
N THR A 106 14.16 -13.51 10.05
CA THR A 106 12.75 -13.46 10.47
C THR A 106 12.20 -14.88 10.46
N VAL A 107 11.79 -15.38 11.63
CA VAL A 107 11.07 -16.67 11.75
C VAL A 107 9.57 -16.43 11.85
N ASP A 108 8.79 -17.30 11.22
CA ASP A 108 7.34 -17.29 11.29
C ASP A 108 6.80 -17.94 12.58
N CYS A 109 5.47 -18.02 12.73
CA CYS A 109 4.83 -18.67 13.88
C CYS A 109 5.16 -20.18 14.02
N SER A 110 5.73 -20.81 13.00
CA SER A 110 6.21 -22.20 13.00
C SER A 110 7.74 -22.29 13.17
N TYR A 111 8.39 -21.18 13.53
CA TYR A 111 9.85 -21.06 13.66
C TYR A 111 10.64 -21.34 12.38
N VAL A 112 10.01 -21.16 11.21
CA VAL A 112 10.64 -21.34 9.90
C VAL A 112 11.11 -19.99 9.37
N ALA A 113 12.31 -19.96 8.79
CA ALA A 113 12.86 -18.78 8.15
C ALA A 113 11.93 -18.28 7.03
N PHE A 114 11.67 -16.98 7.03
CA PHE A 114 10.64 -16.37 6.22
C PHE A 114 11.02 -14.93 5.87
N GLU A 115 10.80 -14.53 4.61
CA GLU A 115 11.02 -13.17 4.14
C GLU A 115 9.67 -12.48 3.88
N PRO A 116 9.27 -11.51 4.69
CA PRO A 116 8.04 -10.78 4.41
C PRO A 116 8.25 -9.79 3.27
N LYS A 117 7.33 -9.77 2.31
CA LYS A 117 7.35 -8.83 1.17
C LYS A 117 6.39 -7.67 1.37
N SER A 118 5.29 -7.89 2.09
CA SER A 118 4.26 -6.89 2.39
C SER A 118 3.78 -7.02 3.82
N ALA A 119 3.10 -5.98 4.30
CA ALA A 119 2.51 -5.98 5.62
C ALA A 119 1.20 -5.18 5.68
N ILE A 120 0.40 -5.47 6.70
CA ILE A 120 -0.76 -4.68 7.09
C ILE A 120 -0.57 -4.29 8.55
N LEU A 121 -0.71 -3.00 8.87
CA LEU A 121 -0.80 -2.53 10.24
C LEU A 121 -2.27 -2.54 10.69
N LEU A 122 -2.53 -3.11 11.86
CA LEU A 122 -3.81 -3.01 12.55
C LEU A 122 -3.64 -2.27 13.88
N SER A 123 -4.51 -1.29 14.12
CA SER A 123 -4.60 -0.59 15.41
C SER A 123 -5.70 -1.20 16.25
N LEU A 124 -5.33 -1.78 17.39
CA LEU A 124 -6.24 -2.58 18.21
C LEU A 124 -6.78 -1.77 19.39
N SER A 125 -8.04 -2.04 19.74
CA SER A 125 -8.59 -1.63 21.04
C SER A 125 -7.97 -2.46 22.18
N GLU A 126 -8.14 -2.00 23.42
CA GLU A 126 -7.60 -2.72 24.59
C GLU A 126 -8.15 -4.15 24.72
N ALA A 127 -9.43 -4.35 24.37
CA ALA A 127 -10.06 -5.67 24.39
C ALA A 127 -9.49 -6.58 23.29
N GLN A 128 -9.33 -6.05 22.07
CA GLN A 128 -8.73 -6.78 20.94
C GLN A 128 -7.28 -7.17 21.25
N TRP A 129 -6.50 -6.26 21.84
CA TRP A 129 -5.12 -6.52 22.22
C TRP A 129 -5.00 -7.66 23.24
N LYS A 130 -5.77 -7.61 24.33
CA LYS A 130 -5.77 -8.65 25.36
C LYS A 130 -6.17 -10.02 24.79
N ALA A 131 -7.10 -10.04 23.84
CA ALA A 131 -7.48 -11.28 23.16
C ALA A 131 -6.30 -11.86 22.39
N VAL A 132 -5.57 -11.03 21.64
CA VAL A 132 -4.38 -11.45 20.88
C VAL A 132 -3.26 -11.94 21.80
N GLU A 133 -2.99 -11.25 22.91
CA GLU A 133 -1.95 -11.66 23.89
C GLU A 133 -2.21 -13.03 24.52
N ALA A 134 -3.47 -13.42 24.65
CA ALA A 134 -3.86 -14.72 25.21
C ALA A 134 -3.80 -15.87 24.18
N MET A 135 -3.53 -15.58 22.91
CA MET A 135 -3.56 -16.55 21.82
C MET A 135 -2.16 -17.08 21.48
N THR A 136 -2.11 -18.27 20.89
CA THR A 136 -0.90 -18.71 20.18
C THR A 136 -0.67 -17.84 18.95
N CYS A 137 0.58 -17.78 18.47
CA CYS A 137 0.94 -17.01 17.27
C CYS A 137 0.04 -17.34 16.06
N SER A 138 -0.22 -18.63 15.79
CA SER A 138 -1.08 -19.07 14.69
C SER A 138 -2.55 -18.68 14.87
N SER A 139 -3.08 -18.77 16.10
CA SER A 139 -4.45 -18.34 16.42
C SER A 139 -4.61 -16.83 16.29
N ALA A 140 -3.62 -16.06 16.77
CA ALA A 140 -3.59 -14.60 16.65
C ALA A 140 -3.56 -14.15 15.18
N ILE A 141 -2.74 -14.80 14.34
CA ILE A 141 -2.74 -14.54 12.89
C ILE A 141 -4.12 -14.76 12.30
N THR A 142 -4.75 -15.90 12.59
CA THR A 142 -6.08 -16.22 12.02
C THR A 142 -7.11 -15.18 12.45
N TYR A 143 -7.10 -14.80 13.73
CA TYR A 143 -7.99 -13.79 14.28
C TYR A 143 -7.81 -12.42 13.61
N LEU A 144 -6.57 -11.95 13.53
CA LEU A 144 -6.24 -10.64 12.95
C LEU A 144 -6.44 -10.61 11.44
N TYR A 145 -6.14 -11.70 10.74
CA TYR A 145 -6.39 -11.83 9.31
C TYR A 145 -7.88 -11.75 9.00
N ASN A 146 -8.72 -12.46 9.77
CA ASN A 146 -10.17 -12.37 9.61
C ASN A 146 -10.71 -10.97 9.92
N MET A 147 -10.13 -10.28 10.90
CA MET A 147 -10.45 -8.90 11.24
C MET A 147 -10.12 -7.94 10.09
N TRP A 148 -8.93 -8.06 9.49
CA TRP A 148 -8.54 -7.28 8.31
C TRP A 148 -9.45 -7.55 7.12
N MET A 149 -9.74 -8.82 6.85
CA MET A 149 -10.58 -9.27 5.73
C MET A 149 -12.07 -8.91 5.89
N GLY A 150 -12.46 -8.30 7.01
CA GLY A 150 -13.86 -7.96 7.30
C GLY A 150 -14.78 -9.18 7.41
N ARG A 151 -14.24 -10.36 7.74
CA ARG A 151 -15.03 -11.60 7.80
C ARG A 151 -15.90 -11.60 9.06
N THR A 152 -17.19 -11.88 8.88
CA THR A 152 -18.25 -11.92 9.92
C THR A 152 -17.98 -12.89 11.08
N VAL A 153 -16.99 -13.79 10.94
CA VAL A 153 -16.56 -14.71 12.00
C VAL A 153 -15.61 -14.09 13.02
N SER A 154 -15.20 -12.82 12.87
CA SER A 154 -14.44 -12.14 13.93
C SER A 154 -15.39 -11.66 15.03
N PRO A 155 -15.36 -12.23 16.25
CA PRO A 155 -16.19 -11.76 17.36
C PRO A 155 -15.83 -10.34 17.84
N ALA A 156 -14.84 -9.69 17.21
CA ALA A 156 -14.23 -8.46 17.70
C ALA A 156 -14.50 -7.23 16.85
N GLY A 157 -15.24 -7.36 15.75
CA GLY A 157 -15.49 -6.25 14.82
C GLY A 157 -14.23 -5.74 14.12
N PRO A 158 -14.30 -4.60 13.42
CA PRO A 158 -13.15 -3.97 12.80
C PRO A 158 -12.13 -3.47 13.85
N PRO A 159 -10.87 -3.22 13.47
CA PRO A 159 -9.86 -2.64 14.35
C PRO A 159 -10.35 -1.33 14.98
N GLY A 160 -10.38 -1.30 16.32
CA GLY A 160 -10.98 -0.21 17.11
C GLY A 160 -9.97 0.63 17.88
N GLY A 161 -8.70 0.62 17.47
CA GLY A 161 -7.62 1.35 18.13
C GLY A 161 -7.53 2.83 17.74
N GLN A 162 -6.36 3.41 18.00
CA GLN A 162 -6.03 4.81 17.70
C GLN A 162 -5.49 4.99 16.28
N SER A 163 -5.67 6.17 15.68
CA SER A 163 -5.11 6.44 14.34
C SER A 163 -3.58 6.42 14.36
N ALA A 164 -3.01 5.74 13.37
CA ALA A 164 -1.58 5.67 13.16
C ALA A 164 -1.17 6.36 11.86
N ALA A 165 0.02 6.95 11.84
CA ALA A 165 0.73 7.30 10.62
C ALA A 165 1.92 6.35 10.48
N VAL A 166 2.14 5.80 9.29
CA VAL A 166 3.16 4.76 9.07
C VAL A 166 4.08 5.13 7.93
N SER A 167 5.38 5.05 8.16
CA SER A 167 6.38 5.13 7.10
C SER A 167 7.20 3.86 7.03
N VAL A 168 7.50 3.43 5.80
CA VAL A 168 8.49 2.38 5.52
C VAL A 168 9.72 3.07 5.00
N ASN A 169 10.83 2.87 5.69
CA ASN A 169 12.08 3.57 5.45
C ASN A 169 13.14 2.52 5.17
N ARG A 170 14.03 2.81 4.23
CA ARG A 170 15.09 1.86 3.89
C ARG A 170 16.34 2.57 3.42
N ILE A 171 17.48 1.96 3.74
CA ILE A 171 18.80 2.43 3.33
C ILE A 171 19.57 1.30 2.66
N GLN A 172 20.27 1.61 1.58
CA GLN A 172 21.07 0.65 0.86
C GLN A 172 22.34 0.32 1.66
N THR A 173 22.62 -0.98 1.85
CA THR A 173 23.76 -1.50 2.61
C THR A 173 24.79 -2.12 1.68
N GLY A 174 26.07 -2.12 2.08
CA GLY A 174 27.13 -2.84 1.35
C GLY A 174 27.64 -2.14 0.09
N VAL A 175 27.38 -0.84 -0.05
CA VAL A 175 27.85 -0.05 -1.19
C VAL A 175 29.15 0.67 -0.81
N THR A 176 30.25 0.34 -1.45
CA THR A 176 31.53 1.05 -1.31
C THR A 176 31.69 2.09 -2.43
N GLY A 177 31.93 3.35 -2.07
CA GLY A 177 32.25 4.42 -3.03
C GLY A 177 31.06 5.13 -3.71
N LEU A 178 29.80 4.77 -3.39
CA LEU A 178 28.62 5.58 -3.75
C LEU A 178 28.06 6.30 -2.52
N THR A 179 27.38 7.42 -2.74
CA THR A 179 26.51 8.05 -1.73
C THR A 179 25.41 7.05 -1.33
N PRO A 180 25.22 6.76 -0.02
CA PRO A 180 24.19 5.84 0.42
C PRO A 180 22.81 6.30 -0.07
N ARG A 181 22.02 5.36 -0.59
CA ARG A 181 20.67 5.63 -1.08
C ARG A 181 19.69 5.33 0.03
N ALA A 182 18.84 6.31 0.33
CA ALA A 182 17.72 6.15 1.26
C ALA A 182 16.42 6.43 0.51
N VAL A 183 15.40 5.63 0.76
CA VAL A 183 14.05 5.86 0.24
C VAL A 183 13.03 5.59 1.34
N ALA A 184 11.91 6.30 1.28
CA ALA A 184 10.79 6.08 2.18
C ALA A 184 9.48 6.25 1.43
N TYR A 185 8.44 5.58 1.91
CA TYR A 185 7.06 5.83 1.50
C TYR A 185 6.13 5.73 2.71
N THR A 186 4.98 6.39 2.61
CA THR A 186 3.94 6.36 3.64
C THR A 186 2.92 5.26 3.34
N GLY A 187 2.47 4.55 4.36
CA GLY A 187 1.45 3.53 4.23
C GLY A 187 0.12 4.09 3.73
N ILE A 188 -0.69 3.22 3.13
CA ILE A 188 -1.97 3.57 2.51
C ILE A 188 -3.09 3.14 3.46
N TYR A 189 -3.90 4.09 3.95
CA TYR A 189 -5.06 3.75 4.76
C TYR A 189 -6.20 3.19 3.89
N GLY A 190 -7.03 2.30 4.44
CA GLY A 190 -8.09 1.62 3.68
C GLY A 190 -9.04 2.55 2.92
N ASP A 191 -9.38 3.71 3.49
CA ASP A 191 -10.26 4.69 2.82
C ASP A 191 -9.57 5.41 1.65
N MET A 192 -8.24 5.23 1.49
CA MET A 192 -7.46 5.75 0.37
C MET A 192 -7.35 4.76 -0.80
N GLU A 193 -7.90 3.55 -0.69
CA GLU A 193 -7.84 2.52 -1.74
C GLU A 193 -8.71 2.87 -2.96
N GLY A 194 -9.34 4.04 -2.97
CA GLY A 194 -10.18 4.48 -4.08
C GLY A 194 -11.54 3.80 -4.07
N MET A 195 -12.28 3.95 -5.17
CA MET A 195 -13.63 3.42 -5.32
C MET A 195 -13.75 2.64 -6.61
N ARG A 196 -14.60 1.61 -6.58
CA ARG A 196 -14.95 0.87 -7.79
C ARG A 196 -15.66 1.78 -8.78
N ASP A 197 -15.37 1.59 -10.06
CA ASP A 197 -16.09 2.22 -11.15
C ASP A 197 -17.45 1.52 -11.39
N ARG A 198 -18.17 1.93 -12.43
CA ARG A 198 -19.49 1.36 -12.77
C ARG A 198 -19.42 -0.11 -13.21
N THR A 199 -18.27 -0.60 -13.62
CA THR A 199 -18.04 -2.01 -13.99
C THR A 199 -17.72 -2.86 -12.76
N GLY A 200 -17.48 -2.23 -11.62
CA GLY A 200 -17.05 -2.89 -10.39
C GLY A 200 -15.53 -3.06 -10.29
N ALA A 201 -14.76 -2.53 -11.24
CA ALA A 201 -13.30 -2.58 -11.23
C ALA A 201 -12.71 -1.38 -10.50
N TYR A 202 -11.47 -1.51 -10.02
CA TYR A 202 -10.67 -0.38 -9.56
C TYR A 202 -9.73 0.06 -10.68
N MET A 203 -9.58 1.38 -10.85
CA MET A 203 -8.66 1.95 -11.82
C MET A 203 -7.79 3.01 -11.14
N TYR A 204 -6.47 2.90 -11.35
CA TYR A 204 -5.48 3.81 -10.79
C TYR A 204 -4.54 4.28 -11.89
N TYR A 205 -4.10 5.54 -11.78
CA TYR A 205 -3.01 6.06 -12.59
C TYR A 205 -1.70 5.96 -11.81
N ALA A 206 -0.71 5.25 -12.37
CA ALA A 206 0.62 5.19 -11.79
C ALA A 206 1.47 6.40 -12.23
N PRO A 207 2.48 6.80 -11.44
CA PRO A 207 3.47 7.79 -11.87
C PRO A 207 4.23 7.37 -13.13
N GLN A 208 4.91 8.32 -13.77
CA GLN A 208 5.82 8.01 -14.88
C GLN A 208 6.90 7.02 -14.43
N LEU A 209 7.08 5.98 -15.24
CA LEU A 209 8.12 4.97 -15.05
C LEU A 209 9.23 5.17 -16.06
N PHE A 210 10.42 4.75 -15.67
CA PHE A 210 11.58 4.70 -16.55
C PHE A 210 11.91 3.25 -16.86
N ASP A 211 11.88 2.91 -18.14
CA ASP A 211 12.65 1.80 -18.68
C ASP A 211 14.02 2.36 -19.09
N THR A 212 15.07 1.52 -19.06
CA THR A 212 16.54 1.63 -19.28
C THR A 212 17.12 2.67 -20.29
N PHE A 213 16.42 3.74 -20.62
CA PHE A 213 16.65 4.67 -21.71
C PHE A 213 17.15 6.05 -21.28
N THR A 214 17.39 6.28 -19.98
CA THR A 214 18.10 7.49 -19.57
C THR A 214 19.61 7.28 -19.78
N PRO A 215 20.39 8.28 -20.23
CA PRO A 215 21.86 8.20 -20.27
C PRO A 215 22.50 7.84 -18.92
N ALA A 216 21.72 7.91 -17.83
CA ALA A 216 22.11 7.59 -16.47
C ALA A 216 21.67 6.17 -16.02
N GLY A 217 21.02 5.36 -16.86
CA GLY A 217 20.79 3.92 -16.63
C GLY A 217 19.75 3.55 -15.58
N TRP A 218 18.74 4.40 -15.33
CA TRP A 218 17.72 4.14 -14.31
C TRP A 218 16.56 3.31 -14.86
N SER A 219 16.21 2.23 -14.16
CA SER A 219 14.95 1.49 -14.34
C SER A 219 14.05 1.66 -13.11
N SER A 220 12.74 1.69 -13.36
CA SER A 220 11.70 1.72 -12.34
C SER A 220 11.07 0.35 -12.21
N ARG A 221 10.49 0.04 -11.05
CA ARG A 221 9.68 -1.15 -10.82
C ARG A 221 8.46 -0.74 -10.01
N ILE A 222 7.29 -1.24 -10.39
CA ILE A 222 6.06 -1.07 -9.62
C ILE A 222 5.86 -2.29 -8.73
N TRP A 223 5.43 -2.05 -7.49
CA TRP A 223 4.96 -3.09 -6.58
C TRP A 223 3.46 -2.88 -6.35
N ILE A 224 2.65 -3.90 -6.61
CA ILE A 224 1.19 -3.86 -6.44
C ILE A 224 0.81 -4.92 -5.41
N GLN A 225 0.16 -4.51 -4.33
CA GLN A 225 -0.39 -5.39 -3.32
C GLN A 225 -1.91 -5.52 -3.51
N ASN A 226 -2.46 -6.73 -3.42
CA ASN A 226 -3.90 -6.89 -3.27
C ASN A 226 -4.29 -6.62 -1.82
N SER A 227 -4.86 -5.44 -1.57
CA SER A 227 -5.40 -5.05 -0.26
C SER A 227 -6.84 -5.54 -0.01
N GLY A 228 -7.49 -6.10 -1.03
CA GLY A 228 -8.86 -6.58 -0.97
C GLY A 228 -8.99 -7.96 -0.32
N ASN A 229 -10.24 -8.38 -0.13
CA ASN A 229 -10.60 -9.65 0.51
C ASN A 229 -10.90 -10.80 -0.48
N GLU A 230 -10.78 -10.52 -1.78
CA GLU A 230 -10.99 -11.45 -2.88
C GLU A 230 -9.71 -11.60 -3.68
N CYS A 231 -9.54 -12.73 -4.37
CA CYS A 231 -8.48 -12.84 -5.36
C CYS A 231 -8.79 -11.89 -6.52
N THR A 232 -7.77 -11.17 -6.99
CA THR A 232 -7.95 -10.15 -8.03
C THR A 232 -7.03 -10.41 -9.20
N SER A 233 -7.49 -10.07 -10.40
CA SER A 233 -6.65 -9.95 -11.59
C SER A 233 -6.25 -8.48 -11.79
N LEU A 234 -5.10 -8.24 -12.41
CA LEU A 234 -4.64 -6.91 -12.79
C LEU A 234 -4.42 -6.86 -14.29
N GLU A 235 -4.81 -5.74 -14.90
CA GLU A 235 -4.47 -5.40 -16.28
C GLU A 235 -3.73 -4.07 -16.26
N ILE A 236 -2.51 -4.06 -16.77
CA ILE A 236 -1.57 -2.94 -16.62
C ILE A 236 -1.23 -2.42 -18.02
N TRP A 237 -1.53 -1.15 -18.24
CA TRP A 237 -1.46 -0.51 -19.55
C TRP A 237 -0.27 0.44 -19.57
N PHE A 238 0.80 0.05 -20.24
CA PHE A 238 1.99 0.87 -20.42
C PHE A 238 1.86 1.70 -21.69
N HIS A 239 1.77 3.02 -21.52
CA HIS A 239 1.82 3.99 -22.62
C HIS A 239 3.19 4.64 -22.68
N LYS A 240 3.77 4.73 -23.88
CA LYS A 240 5.02 5.46 -24.07
C LYS A 240 4.75 6.96 -23.98
N GLN A 241 5.70 7.71 -23.44
CA GLN A 241 5.60 9.17 -23.41
C GLN A 241 5.40 9.69 -24.84
N GLN A 242 4.41 10.54 -25.05
CA GLN A 242 4.00 11.09 -26.35
C GLN A 242 3.34 10.10 -27.34
N ASP A 243 3.12 8.83 -26.96
CA ASP A 243 2.31 7.87 -27.72
C ASP A 243 1.18 7.30 -26.83
N CYS A 244 0.10 8.06 -26.74
CA CYS A 244 -1.07 7.68 -25.93
C CYS A 244 -2.00 6.67 -26.64
N LEU A 245 -1.80 6.40 -27.93
CA LEU A 245 -2.73 5.59 -28.72
C LEU A 245 -2.44 4.09 -28.64
N LYS A 246 -1.21 3.72 -28.31
CA LYS A 246 -0.79 2.32 -28.21
C LYS A 246 -0.36 1.99 -26.79
N ALA A 247 -1.07 1.05 -26.16
CA ALA A 247 -0.67 0.45 -24.89
C ALA A 247 0.03 -0.88 -25.13
N ARG A 248 1.11 -1.14 -24.39
CA ARG A 248 1.53 -2.52 -24.08
C ARG A 248 0.74 -2.96 -22.86
N ILE A 249 0.07 -4.11 -22.96
CA ILE A 249 -0.73 -4.66 -21.87
C ILE A 249 0.08 -5.77 -21.19
N GLN A 250 0.06 -5.76 -19.87
CA GLN A 250 0.56 -6.85 -19.03
C GLN A 250 -0.52 -7.26 -18.05
N GLU A 251 -0.70 -8.57 -17.93
CA GLU A 251 -1.75 -9.15 -17.09
C GLU A 251 -1.15 -9.91 -15.91
N VAL A 252 -1.83 -9.82 -14.78
CA VAL A 252 -1.62 -10.64 -13.59
C VAL A 252 -2.93 -11.35 -13.35
N LEU A 253 -3.01 -12.64 -13.68
CA LEU A 253 -4.28 -13.36 -13.71
C LEU A 253 -4.84 -13.63 -12.31
N ALA A 254 -3.98 -13.76 -11.31
CA ALA A 254 -4.36 -14.15 -9.96
C ALA A 254 -3.41 -13.59 -8.91
N LEU A 255 -3.87 -12.60 -8.15
CA LEU A 255 -3.16 -12.03 -7.01
C LEU A 255 -4.00 -12.22 -5.74
N CYS A 256 -3.52 -13.03 -4.80
CA CYS A 256 -4.23 -13.31 -3.55
C CYS A 256 -4.24 -12.12 -2.58
N PRO A 257 -5.23 -12.04 -1.67
CA PRO A 257 -5.25 -11.05 -0.59
C PRO A 257 -3.93 -11.03 0.21
N GLY A 258 -3.30 -9.86 0.25
CA GLY A 258 -2.04 -9.61 0.96
C GLY A 258 -0.78 -9.88 0.12
N GLU A 259 -0.90 -10.57 -1.02
CA GLU A 259 0.23 -10.78 -1.93
C GLU A 259 0.63 -9.50 -2.64
N THR A 260 1.92 -9.43 -3.00
CA THR A 260 2.48 -8.35 -3.79
C THR A 260 3.16 -8.91 -5.03
N VAL A 261 2.92 -8.29 -6.17
CA VAL A 261 3.62 -8.55 -7.42
C VAL A 261 4.53 -7.38 -7.78
N ALA A 262 5.72 -7.71 -8.27
CA ALA A 262 6.65 -6.76 -8.86
C ALA A 262 6.47 -6.75 -10.38
N ILE A 263 6.34 -5.57 -10.97
CA ILE A 263 6.15 -5.38 -12.40
C ILE A 263 7.22 -4.43 -12.92
N ASP A 264 7.92 -4.87 -13.96
CA ASP A 264 8.92 -4.07 -14.66
C ASP A 264 8.30 -3.42 -15.91
N PRO A 265 8.57 -2.13 -16.15
CA PRO A 265 8.27 -1.47 -17.41
C PRO A 265 9.34 -1.93 -18.42
N GLU A 266 9.14 -3.09 -19.04
CA GLU A 266 9.83 -3.49 -20.28
C GLU A 266 9.34 -2.69 -21.49
#